data_AF-A0A4U0TQ43-F1
#
_entry.id   AF-A0A4U0TQ43-F1
#
_cell.length_a   1.000
_cell.length_b   1.000
_cell.length_c   1.000
_cell.angle_alpha   90.00
_cell.angle_beta   90.00
_cell.angle_gamma   90.00
#
_symmetry.space_group_name_H-M   'P 1'
#
loop_
_entity.id
_entity.type
_entity.pdbx_description
1 polymer ?
#
loop_
_entity_poly.entity_id
_entity_poly.type
_entity_poly.pdbx_seq_one_letter_code
_entity_poly.pdbx_strand_id
1 'polypeptide(L)'
;MSWSGFKKAASRAGTQVMMKTGQVEKTSDREYEVEERRYRTLESASLRLQKEAKGYLDSLRAMTASQMRIAETIDAFYGEAGAKDGVSRSYKQAVEDLDAETVKALDGPYRCVPVQLYQCAFDEDKGVLDQATIDEIEAEMNGKGRKHWEKGSGNATGVAAVSLDLDGAIKLMDYVYRTTVLEPISRFCAYFPDINECIKKRNHKLLDYDSVRARVRKLTEKPDKDPSKLPRTEKEAEMAKAAYDQLNEQLTSELPQLIDLRVPYLDPSFEALVKIQLRFCAEAYSRMAQVQQYMDASTRDQYASGELDARVEEALGQIRELSIAGTV
;
A
#
# COMPACT_ATOMS: atom_id res chain seq x y z
N MET A 1 -29.68 -17.21 0.03
CA MET A 1 -29.13 -18.56 -0.27
C MET A 1 -30.27 -19.48 -0.67
N SER A 2 -30.11 -20.31 -1.69
CA SER A 2 -31.14 -21.27 -2.12
C SER A 2 -31.15 -22.53 -1.24
N TRP A 3 -32.29 -23.22 -1.17
CA TRP A 3 -32.45 -24.51 -0.47
C TRP A 3 -31.46 -25.58 -0.96
N SER A 4 -31.13 -25.57 -2.26
CA SER A 4 -30.12 -26.43 -2.86
C SER A 4 -28.69 -26.12 -2.38
N GLY A 5 -28.38 -24.84 -2.13
CA GLY A 5 -27.11 -24.40 -1.54
C GLY A 5 -26.94 -24.86 -0.11
N PHE A 6 -28.00 -24.76 0.71
CA PHE A 6 -28.00 -25.25 2.09
C PHE A 6 -27.75 -26.77 2.17
N LYS A 7 -28.43 -27.55 1.31
CA LYS A 7 -28.25 -29.01 1.24
C LYS A 7 -26.81 -29.41 0.89
N LYS A 8 -26.18 -28.70 -0.05
CA LYS A 8 -24.77 -28.93 -0.41
C LYS A 8 -23.82 -28.56 0.73
N ALA A 9 -24.07 -27.46 1.42
CA ALA A 9 -23.28 -27.05 2.58
C ALA A 9 -23.31 -28.10 3.71
N ALA A 10 -24.51 -28.61 4.05
CA ALA A 10 -24.67 -29.67 5.04
C ALA A 10 -23.93 -30.97 4.64
N SER A 11 -24.01 -31.36 3.36
CA SER A 11 -23.30 -32.54 2.83
C SER A 11 -21.77 -32.41 2.95
N ARG A 12 -21.23 -31.21 2.70
CA ARG A 12 -19.79 -30.93 2.80
C ARG A 12 -19.31 -30.93 4.25
N ALA A 13 -20.09 -30.34 5.16
CA ALA A 13 -19.81 -30.38 6.60
C ALA A 13 -19.77 -31.83 7.11
N GLY A 14 -20.73 -32.67 6.69
CA GLY A 14 -20.72 -34.10 7.01
C GLY A 14 -19.48 -34.82 6.47
N THR A 15 -19.05 -34.49 5.25
CA THR A 15 -17.84 -35.08 4.63
C THR A 15 -16.58 -34.70 5.39
N GLN A 16 -16.42 -33.43 5.81
CA GLN A 16 -15.28 -33.00 6.63
C GLN A 16 -15.21 -33.74 7.97
N VAL A 17 -16.35 -33.98 8.62
CA VAL A 17 -16.38 -34.76 9.89
C VAL A 17 -15.94 -36.19 9.63
N MET A 18 -16.43 -36.84 8.56
CA MET A 18 -16.05 -38.21 8.20
C MET A 18 -14.57 -38.35 7.81
N MET A 19 -13.96 -37.33 7.21
CA MET A 19 -12.52 -37.29 6.96
C MET A 19 -11.72 -37.24 8.26
N LYS A 20 -12.15 -36.42 9.23
CA LYS A 20 -11.50 -36.33 10.55
C LYS A 20 -11.60 -37.61 11.37
N THR A 21 -12.63 -38.44 11.14
CA THR A 21 -12.79 -39.74 11.78
C THR A 21 -12.17 -40.90 11.00
N GLY A 22 -11.46 -40.62 9.89
CA GLY A 22 -10.79 -41.63 9.06
C GLY A 22 -11.73 -42.49 8.20
N GLN A 23 -13.03 -42.15 8.14
CA GLN A 23 -14.04 -42.90 7.39
C GLN A 23 -14.06 -42.55 5.89
N VAL A 24 -13.39 -41.46 5.49
CA VAL A 24 -13.25 -41.01 4.09
C VAL A 24 -11.79 -40.65 3.84
N GLU A 25 -11.20 -41.24 2.79
CA GLU A 25 -9.85 -40.90 2.34
C GLU A 25 -9.82 -39.48 1.77
N LYS A 26 -8.91 -38.66 2.29
CA LYS A 26 -8.71 -37.28 1.88
C LYS A 26 -7.77 -37.22 0.68
N THR A 27 -8.16 -36.50 -0.37
CA THR A 27 -7.24 -36.16 -1.46
C THR A 27 -6.19 -35.16 -0.98
N SER A 28 -4.92 -35.38 -1.36
CA SER A 28 -3.78 -34.54 -0.96
C SER A 28 -3.09 -33.98 -2.19
N ASP A 29 -3.07 -32.64 -2.30
CA ASP A 29 -2.50 -31.91 -3.43
C ASP A 29 -1.34 -31.05 -2.93
N ARG A 30 -0.21 -31.70 -2.68
CA ARG A 30 0.93 -31.07 -1.99
C ARG A 30 1.49 -29.86 -2.73
N GLU A 31 1.49 -29.88 -4.06
CA GLU A 31 1.94 -28.77 -4.90
C GLU A 31 1.04 -27.54 -4.74
N TYR A 32 -0.27 -27.73 -4.89
CA TYR A 32 -1.27 -26.68 -4.63
C TYR A 32 -1.20 -26.15 -3.20
N GLU A 33 -1.04 -27.02 -2.20
CA GLU A 33 -0.95 -26.61 -0.78
C GLU A 33 0.25 -25.68 -0.51
N VAL A 34 1.37 -25.88 -1.21
CA VAL A 34 2.54 -24.99 -1.14
C VAL A 34 2.22 -23.63 -1.74
N GLU A 35 1.63 -23.60 -2.93
CA GLU A 35 1.28 -22.36 -3.63
C GLU A 35 0.20 -21.57 -2.92
N GLU A 36 -0.83 -22.23 -2.36
CA GLU A 36 -1.83 -21.57 -1.52
C GLU A 36 -1.15 -20.93 -0.30
N ARG A 37 -0.22 -21.62 0.37
CA ARG A 37 0.49 -21.05 1.53
C ARG A 37 1.32 -19.81 1.16
N ARG A 38 2.00 -19.84 0.01
CA ARG A 38 2.75 -18.68 -0.51
C ARG A 38 1.81 -17.52 -0.82
N TYR A 39 0.69 -17.79 -1.49
CA TYR A 39 -0.36 -16.81 -1.77
C TYR A 39 -0.91 -16.18 -0.49
N ARG A 40 -1.24 -16.96 0.55
CA ARG A 40 -1.72 -16.43 1.84
C ARG A 40 -0.71 -15.51 2.52
N THR A 41 0.57 -15.81 2.37
CA THR A 41 1.65 -14.96 2.90
C THR A 41 1.69 -13.63 2.16
N LEU A 42 1.60 -13.65 0.82
CA LEU A 42 1.49 -12.46 -0.01
C LEU A 42 0.26 -11.62 0.36
N GLU A 43 -0.92 -12.23 0.38
CA GLU A 43 -2.19 -11.58 0.72
C GLU A 43 -2.09 -10.85 2.07
N SER A 44 -1.61 -11.53 3.11
CA SER A 44 -1.46 -10.94 4.44
C SER A 44 -0.47 -9.78 4.47
N ALA A 45 0.67 -9.91 3.77
CA ALA A 45 1.68 -8.87 3.69
C ALA A 45 1.17 -7.63 2.93
N SER A 46 0.51 -7.83 1.78
CA SER A 46 -0.04 -6.75 0.95
C SER A 46 -1.18 -6.00 1.64
N LEU A 47 -2.10 -6.69 2.32
CA LEU A 47 -3.16 -6.04 3.10
C LEU A 47 -2.60 -5.24 4.28
N ARG A 48 -1.53 -5.75 4.92
CA ARG A 48 -0.82 -4.99 5.95
C ARG A 48 -0.15 -3.75 5.36
N LEU A 49 0.55 -3.90 4.23
CA LEU A 49 1.16 -2.78 3.52
C LEU A 49 0.12 -1.71 3.15
N GLN A 50 -1.05 -2.10 2.64
CA GLN A 50 -2.14 -1.16 2.33
C GLN A 50 -2.57 -0.36 3.56
N LYS A 51 -2.74 -1.04 4.70
CA LYS A 51 -3.10 -0.40 5.96
C LYS A 51 -2.03 0.59 6.44
N GLU A 52 -0.77 0.17 6.45
CA GLU A 52 0.35 1.02 6.87
C GLU A 52 0.56 2.20 5.90
N ALA A 53 0.44 1.98 4.58
CA ALA A 53 0.54 3.04 3.58
C ALA A 53 -0.55 4.11 3.76
N LYS A 54 -1.77 3.71 4.11
CA LYS A 54 -2.83 4.66 4.47
C LYS A 54 -2.51 5.38 5.79
N GLY A 55 -2.09 4.65 6.81
CA GLY A 55 -1.73 5.22 8.12
C GLY A 55 -0.58 6.23 8.04
N TYR A 56 0.38 5.99 7.16
CA TYR A 56 1.48 6.91 6.87
C TYR A 56 0.97 8.23 6.28
N LEU A 57 0.07 8.18 5.29
CA LEU A 57 -0.54 9.38 4.71
C LEU A 57 -1.32 10.20 5.75
N ASP A 58 -2.12 9.53 6.58
CA ASP A 58 -2.88 10.18 7.65
C ASP A 58 -1.94 10.83 8.68
N SER A 59 -0.81 10.19 8.98
CA SER A 59 0.23 10.72 9.86
C SER A 59 0.94 11.94 9.27
N LEU A 60 1.27 11.92 7.98
CA LEU A 60 1.84 13.07 7.27
C LEU A 60 0.91 14.29 7.36
N ARG A 61 -0.39 14.10 7.08
CA ARG A 61 -1.41 15.17 7.18
C ARG A 61 -1.53 15.71 8.61
N ALA A 62 -1.52 14.83 9.60
CA ALA A 62 -1.61 15.23 11.00
C ALA A 62 -0.37 16.01 11.45
N MET A 63 0.82 15.61 10.99
CA MET A 63 2.09 16.26 11.26
C MET A 63 2.13 17.65 10.66
N THR A 64 1.86 17.82 9.36
CA THR A 64 1.88 19.12 8.69
C THR A 64 0.88 20.10 9.31
N ALA A 65 -0.35 19.62 9.60
CA ALA A 65 -1.35 20.43 10.29
C ALA A 65 -0.93 20.83 11.72
N SER A 66 -0.20 19.96 12.44
CA SER A 66 0.29 20.28 13.78
C SER A 66 1.45 21.27 13.75
N GLN A 67 2.38 21.11 12.79
CA GLN A 67 3.51 22.01 12.60
C GLN A 67 3.04 23.44 12.27
N MET A 68 1.98 23.57 11.47
CA MET A 68 1.34 24.85 11.18
C MET A 68 0.74 25.51 12.42
N ARG A 69 -0.06 24.78 13.22
CA ARG A 69 -0.64 25.33 14.46
C ARG A 69 0.44 25.80 15.44
N ILE A 70 1.54 25.06 15.54
CA ILE A 70 2.69 25.45 16.37
C ILE A 70 3.28 26.75 15.85
N ALA A 71 3.52 26.87 14.54
CA ALA A 71 4.05 28.08 13.92
C ALA A 71 3.15 29.31 14.14
N GLU A 72 1.83 29.17 13.94
CA GLU A 72 0.85 30.24 14.20
C GLU A 72 0.86 30.66 15.66
N THR A 73 0.92 29.69 16.58
CA THR A 73 0.93 29.96 18.02
C THR A 73 2.20 30.68 18.44
N ILE A 74 3.37 30.24 17.98
CA ILE A 74 4.66 30.89 18.26
C ILE A 74 4.68 32.32 17.72
N ASP A 75 4.20 32.54 16.49
CA ASP A 75 4.07 33.87 15.90
C ASP A 75 3.11 34.77 16.69
N ALA A 76 1.99 34.25 17.19
CA ALA A 76 1.07 35.01 18.04
C ALA A 76 1.72 35.46 19.37
N PHE A 77 2.52 34.61 20.01
CA PHE A 77 3.20 34.97 21.27
C PHE A 77 4.35 35.96 21.07
N TYR A 78 5.19 35.73 20.05
CA TYR A 78 6.45 36.45 19.89
C TYR A 78 6.41 37.55 18.83
N GLY A 79 5.49 37.48 17.86
CA GLY A 79 5.43 38.33 16.67
C GLY A 79 4.68 39.66 16.82
N GLU A 80 3.68 39.75 17.72
CA GLU A 80 3.00 41.03 18.02
C GLU A 80 3.41 41.64 19.37
N ALA A 81 3.87 40.83 20.34
CA ALA A 81 4.03 41.27 21.74
C ALA A 81 5.44 41.11 22.35
N GLY A 82 6.36 40.32 21.78
CA GLY A 82 7.46 39.73 22.58
C GLY A 82 8.89 40.00 22.13
N ALA A 83 9.26 39.69 20.89
CA ALA A 83 10.66 39.66 20.46
C ALA A 83 10.91 40.53 19.22
N LYS A 84 11.94 41.38 19.26
CA LYS A 84 12.34 42.27 18.15
C LYS A 84 13.20 41.58 17.08
N ASP A 85 13.50 40.29 17.26
CA ASP A 85 14.45 39.52 16.43
C ASP A 85 13.82 38.95 15.15
N GLY A 86 12.48 38.88 15.06
CA GLY A 86 11.77 38.41 13.87
C GLY A 86 11.86 36.89 13.63
N VAL A 87 12.43 36.14 14.58
CA VAL A 87 12.69 34.69 14.43
C VAL A 87 11.38 33.90 14.36
N SER A 88 10.39 34.24 15.18
CA SER A 88 9.07 33.58 15.18
C SER A 88 8.34 33.72 13.84
N ARG A 89 8.39 34.91 13.26
CA ARG A 89 7.77 35.21 11.96
C ARG A 89 8.52 34.53 10.81
N SER A 90 9.86 34.43 10.89
CA SER A 90 10.68 33.66 9.95
C SER A 90 10.40 32.15 10.05
N TYR A 91 10.26 31.61 11.26
CA TYR A 91 9.88 30.20 11.46
C TYR A 91 8.52 29.90 10.84
N LYS A 92 7.53 30.75 11.07
CA LYS A 92 6.21 30.62 10.44
C LYS A 92 6.30 30.65 8.92
N GLN A 93 7.03 31.61 8.35
CA GLN A 93 7.24 31.65 6.90
C GLN A 93 7.92 30.38 6.38
N ALA A 94 8.93 29.86 7.08
CA ALA A 94 9.62 28.64 6.68
C ALA A 94 8.71 27.39 6.72
N VAL A 95 7.76 27.33 7.66
CA VAL A 95 6.74 26.28 7.72
C VAL A 95 5.72 26.41 6.58
N GLU A 96 5.30 27.64 6.25
CA GLU A 96 4.41 27.91 5.12
C GLU A 96 5.07 27.59 3.77
N ASP A 97 6.33 27.99 3.60
CA ASP A 97 7.12 27.77 2.37
C ASP A 97 7.49 26.30 2.16
N LEU A 98 7.79 25.58 3.24
CA LEU A 98 8.12 24.15 3.19
C LEU A 98 7.05 23.36 2.46
N ASP A 99 5.80 23.58 2.84
CA ASP A 99 4.70 22.85 2.25
C ASP A 99 4.52 23.24 0.77
N ALA A 100 4.58 24.54 0.45
CA ALA A 100 4.41 25.07 -0.91
C ALA A 100 5.52 24.62 -1.88
N GLU A 101 6.77 24.49 -1.45
CA GLU A 101 7.88 24.08 -2.31
C GLU A 101 8.12 22.58 -2.36
N THR A 102 7.82 21.84 -1.27
CA THR A 102 7.72 20.37 -1.32
C THR A 102 6.79 19.96 -2.45
N VAL A 103 5.71 20.71 -2.62
CA VAL A 103 4.69 20.52 -3.64
C VAL A 103 5.18 20.82 -5.04
N LYS A 104 5.94 21.89 -5.25
CA LYS A 104 6.58 22.12 -6.56
C LYS A 104 7.62 21.05 -6.90
N ALA A 105 8.35 20.57 -5.89
CA ALA A 105 9.34 19.51 -6.04
C ALA A 105 8.69 18.16 -6.36
N LEU A 106 7.45 17.93 -5.91
CA LEU A 106 6.64 16.75 -6.20
C LEU A 106 5.77 16.89 -7.46
N ASP A 107 5.31 18.08 -7.86
CA ASP A 107 4.39 18.25 -9.00
C ASP A 107 5.02 17.77 -10.32
N GLY A 108 6.20 18.31 -10.67
CA GLY A 108 6.84 18.01 -11.95
C GLY A 108 7.10 16.51 -12.19
N PRO A 109 7.79 15.81 -11.26
CA PRO A 109 8.13 14.40 -11.43
C PRO A 109 6.94 13.43 -11.37
N TYR A 110 5.82 13.82 -10.77
CA TYR A 110 4.70 12.90 -10.49
C TYR A 110 3.39 13.23 -11.21
N ARG A 111 3.37 14.27 -12.05
CA ARG A 111 2.19 14.65 -12.86
C ARG A 111 1.97 13.76 -14.10
N CYS A 112 3.01 13.10 -14.60
CA CYS A 112 2.95 12.14 -15.74
C CYS A 112 2.70 10.69 -15.32
N VAL A 113 3.14 10.34 -14.11
CA VAL A 113 3.01 9.01 -13.49
C VAL A 113 1.58 8.41 -13.48
N PRO A 114 0.48 9.18 -13.43
CA PRO A 114 -0.87 8.60 -13.41
C PRO A 114 -1.18 7.75 -14.64
N VAL A 115 -0.76 8.13 -15.85
CA VAL A 115 -1.18 7.43 -17.09
C VAL A 115 -0.32 6.19 -17.36
N GLN A 116 0.98 6.27 -17.09
CA GLN A 116 1.92 5.20 -17.40
C GLN A 116 1.79 4.04 -16.40
N LEU A 117 1.54 4.30 -15.11
CA LEU A 117 1.27 3.22 -14.12
C LEU A 117 -0.02 2.43 -14.42
N TYR A 118 -1.03 3.02 -15.06
CA TYR A 118 -2.20 2.28 -15.55
C TYR A 118 -1.84 1.35 -16.71
N GLN A 119 -0.85 1.70 -17.55
CA GLN A 119 -0.41 0.88 -18.67
C GLN A 119 0.54 -0.25 -18.23
N CYS A 120 1.31 -0.04 -17.16
CA CYS A 120 2.09 -1.09 -16.49
C CYS A 120 1.20 -2.12 -15.78
N ALA A 121 -0.03 -1.74 -15.44
CA ALA A 121 -1.01 -2.62 -14.82
C ALA A 121 -1.72 -3.49 -15.88
N PHE A 122 -1.02 -4.54 -16.31
CA PHE A 122 -1.59 -5.73 -16.96
C PHE A 122 -2.25 -5.49 -18.34
N ASP A 123 -1.50 -5.78 -19.40
CA ASP A 123 -2.06 -6.04 -20.73
C ASP A 123 -2.71 -7.44 -20.71
N GLU A 124 -4.07 -7.48 -20.74
CA GLU A 124 -4.88 -8.72 -20.70
C GLU A 124 -4.48 -9.72 -21.80
N ASP A 125 -3.90 -9.26 -22.92
CA ASP A 125 -3.51 -10.10 -24.05
C ASP A 125 -2.06 -10.61 -23.97
N LYS A 126 -1.18 -9.95 -23.18
CA LYS A 126 0.27 -10.21 -23.24
C LYS A 126 0.90 -10.75 -21.97
N GLY A 127 0.26 -10.61 -20.80
CA GLY A 127 0.72 -11.25 -19.55
C GLY A 127 2.14 -10.89 -19.07
N VAL A 128 2.82 -9.91 -19.67
CA VAL A 128 4.18 -9.47 -19.31
C VAL A 128 4.27 -7.94 -19.48
N LEU A 129 4.87 -7.27 -18.49
CA LEU A 129 5.16 -5.83 -18.51
C LEU A 129 6.21 -5.49 -19.59
N ASP A 130 6.00 -4.38 -20.31
CA ASP A 130 6.99 -3.84 -21.24
C ASP A 130 8.09 -3.09 -20.48
N GLN A 131 9.32 -3.59 -20.56
CA GLN A 131 10.51 -2.99 -19.95
C GLN A 131 10.76 -1.56 -20.48
N ALA A 132 10.34 -1.25 -21.71
CA ALA A 132 10.50 0.08 -22.28
C ALA A 132 9.65 1.14 -21.54
N THR A 133 8.46 0.76 -21.06
CA THR A 133 7.60 1.66 -20.27
C THR A 133 8.21 1.96 -18.90
N ILE A 134 8.88 0.98 -18.29
CA ILE A 134 9.60 1.16 -17.01
C ILE A 134 10.77 2.13 -17.21
N ASP A 135 11.57 1.92 -18.26
CA ASP A 135 12.72 2.77 -18.58
C ASP A 135 12.30 4.23 -18.90
N GLU A 136 11.13 4.43 -19.51
CA GLU A 136 10.55 5.76 -19.78
C GLU A 136 10.10 6.47 -18.50
N ILE A 137 9.40 5.77 -17.60
CA ILE A 137 9.01 6.31 -16.28
C ILE A 137 10.26 6.69 -15.48
N GLU A 138 11.28 5.82 -15.44
CA GLU A 138 12.56 6.10 -14.77
C GLU A 138 13.28 7.32 -15.38
N ALA A 139 13.26 7.47 -16.70
CA ALA A 139 13.91 8.58 -17.40
C ALA A 139 13.21 9.93 -17.17
N GLU A 140 11.87 9.94 -17.09
CA GLU A 140 11.06 11.11 -16.76
C GLU A 140 11.23 11.50 -15.28
N MET A 141 11.12 10.53 -14.37
CA MET A 141 11.28 10.75 -12.92
C MET A 141 12.70 11.22 -12.54
N ASN A 142 13.72 10.79 -13.28
CA ASN A 142 15.12 11.18 -13.05
C ASN A 142 15.54 12.46 -13.81
N GLY A 143 14.59 13.19 -14.42
CA GLY A 143 14.81 14.55 -14.93
C GLY A 143 15.62 14.67 -16.23
N LYS A 144 15.87 13.57 -16.95
CA LYS A 144 16.57 13.63 -18.26
C LYS A 144 15.71 14.22 -19.39
N GLY A 145 14.40 14.35 -19.19
CA GLY A 145 13.44 14.94 -20.14
C GLY A 145 13.37 16.49 -20.18
N ARG A 146 14.21 17.20 -19.42
CA ARG A 146 14.11 18.68 -19.27
C ARG A 146 14.21 19.45 -20.60
N LYS A 147 14.83 18.88 -21.64
CA LYS A 147 15.11 19.55 -22.93
C LYS A 147 13.97 19.52 -23.95
N HIS A 148 12.99 18.61 -23.83
CA HIS A 148 11.87 18.56 -24.77
C HIS A 148 10.74 19.54 -24.37
N TRP A 149 10.66 19.91 -23.09
CA TRP A 149 9.55 20.73 -22.57
C TRP A 149 9.61 22.20 -22.96
N GLU A 150 10.79 22.78 -23.23
CA GLU A 150 10.92 24.17 -23.72
C GLU A 150 10.41 24.36 -25.16
N LYS A 151 10.35 23.30 -25.97
CA LYS A 151 9.90 23.39 -27.37
C LYS A 151 8.43 23.02 -27.59
N GLY A 152 7.74 22.54 -26.56
CA GLY A 152 6.31 22.22 -26.59
C GLY A 152 5.41 23.30 -25.97
N SER A 153 5.96 24.37 -25.39
CA SER A 153 5.16 25.47 -24.80
C SER A 153 4.60 26.43 -25.85
N GLY A 154 3.99 25.88 -26.91
CA GLY A 154 3.17 26.61 -27.84
C GLY A 154 1.71 26.51 -27.42
N ASN A 155 1.19 27.54 -26.76
CA ASN A 155 -0.25 27.79 -26.56
C ASN A 155 -1.03 26.85 -25.62
N ALA A 156 -0.44 26.38 -24.52
CA ALA A 156 -1.20 26.23 -23.27
C ALA A 156 -0.92 27.47 -22.43
N THR A 157 -1.91 28.37 -22.38
CA THR A 157 -1.95 29.61 -21.62
C THR A 157 -1.26 29.50 -20.27
N GLY A 158 -0.36 30.46 -20.02
CA GLY A 158 0.40 30.59 -18.78
C GLY A 158 -0.48 30.43 -17.56
N VAL A 159 -0.34 29.28 -16.92
CA VAL A 159 -0.54 29.20 -15.49
C VAL A 159 0.83 29.58 -14.94
N ALA A 160 1.00 30.86 -14.59
CA ALA A 160 2.07 31.28 -13.70
C ALA A 160 2.19 30.22 -12.60
N ALA A 161 3.40 29.89 -12.12
CA ALA A 161 3.55 29.04 -10.94
C ALA A 161 2.63 29.61 -9.87
N VAL A 162 1.44 29.01 -9.71
CA VAL A 162 0.45 29.50 -8.76
C VAL A 162 1.17 29.26 -7.45
N SER A 163 1.41 30.34 -6.72
CA SER A 163 1.70 30.23 -5.30
C SER A 163 0.49 29.53 -4.72
N LEU A 164 0.53 28.20 -4.65
CA LEU A 164 -0.47 27.43 -3.97
C LEU A 164 -0.44 27.94 -2.53
N ASP A 165 -1.61 28.30 -2.03
CA ASP A 165 -1.76 28.44 -0.60
C ASP A 165 -1.40 27.11 0.06
N LEU A 166 -1.08 27.18 1.33
CA LEU A 166 -0.67 26.06 2.17
C LEU A 166 -1.68 24.89 2.10
N ASP A 167 -2.96 25.19 1.96
CA ASP A 167 -4.00 24.17 1.78
C ASP A 167 -3.92 23.47 0.40
N GLY A 168 -3.54 24.18 -0.65
CA GLY A 168 -3.25 23.61 -1.97
C GLY A 168 -2.00 22.72 -2.00
N ALA A 169 -1.02 23.03 -1.16
CA ALA A 169 0.20 22.28 -1.01
C ALA A 169 -0.03 20.90 -0.35
N ILE A 170 -0.65 20.85 0.83
CA ILE A 170 -1.07 19.60 1.47
C ILE A 170 -1.88 18.71 0.51
N LYS A 171 -2.80 19.32 -0.26
CA LYS A 171 -3.64 18.59 -1.23
C LYS A 171 -2.84 17.95 -2.36
N LEU A 172 -1.77 18.58 -2.85
CA LEU A 172 -0.97 18.00 -3.92
C LEU A 172 -0.06 16.88 -3.41
N MET A 173 0.57 17.03 -2.25
CA MET A 173 1.33 15.92 -1.63
C MET A 173 0.42 14.73 -1.37
N ASP A 174 -0.80 14.99 -0.88
CA ASP A 174 -1.83 13.98 -0.70
C ASP A 174 -2.18 13.28 -2.00
N TYR A 175 -2.42 14.05 -3.06
CA TYR A 175 -2.71 13.52 -4.39
C TYR A 175 -1.58 12.65 -4.92
N VAL A 176 -0.34 13.14 -4.91
CA VAL A 176 0.85 12.42 -5.41
C VAL A 176 1.02 11.10 -4.66
N TYR A 177 0.97 11.12 -3.33
CA TYR A 177 1.09 9.89 -2.54
C TYR A 177 -0.05 8.92 -2.81
N ARG A 178 -1.30 9.42 -2.88
CA ARG A 178 -2.47 8.58 -3.16
C ARG A 178 -2.34 7.88 -4.49
N THR A 179 -2.04 8.62 -5.55
CA THR A 179 -2.02 8.09 -6.92
C THR A 179 -0.83 7.17 -7.18
N THR A 180 0.33 7.43 -6.58
CA THR A 180 1.57 6.70 -6.89
C THR A 180 1.88 5.56 -5.93
N VAL A 181 1.34 5.62 -4.70
CA VAL A 181 1.58 4.61 -3.65
C VAL A 181 0.29 3.92 -3.23
N LEU A 182 -0.68 4.68 -2.71
CA LEU A 182 -1.85 4.08 -2.04
C LEU A 182 -2.81 3.37 -3.00
N GLU A 183 -3.12 3.99 -4.14
CA GLU A 183 -4.04 3.45 -5.13
C GLU A 183 -3.52 2.18 -5.80
N PRO A 184 -2.26 2.11 -6.29
CA PRO A 184 -1.70 0.86 -6.82
C PRO A 184 -1.75 -0.27 -5.80
N ILE A 185 -1.29 -0.04 -4.57
CA ILE A 185 -1.34 -1.04 -3.49
C ILE A 185 -2.79 -1.48 -3.24
N SER A 186 -3.74 -0.54 -3.25
CA SER A 186 -5.17 -0.84 -3.06
C SER A 186 -5.77 -1.64 -4.20
N ARG A 187 -5.40 -1.35 -5.46
CA ARG A 187 -5.83 -2.12 -6.63
C ARG A 187 -5.27 -3.54 -6.57
N PHE A 188 -4.00 -3.71 -6.24
CA PHE A 188 -3.39 -5.04 -6.05
C PHE A 188 -4.18 -5.87 -5.01
N CYS A 189 -4.52 -5.26 -3.87
CA CYS A 189 -5.29 -5.93 -2.83
C CYS A 189 -6.74 -6.23 -3.24
N ALA A 190 -7.30 -5.50 -4.21
CA ALA A 190 -8.68 -5.68 -4.66
C ALA A 190 -8.91 -7.00 -5.42
N TYR A 191 -7.86 -7.66 -5.90
CA TYR A 191 -7.96 -8.97 -6.58
C TYR A 191 -8.10 -10.15 -5.60
N PHE A 192 -7.60 -10.03 -4.36
CA PHE A 192 -7.60 -11.13 -3.40
C PHE A 192 -8.99 -11.71 -3.08
N PRO A 193 -10.07 -10.92 -2.93
CA PRO A 193 -11.41 -11.45 -2.71
C PRO A 193 -11.86 -12.45 -3.79
N ASP A 194 -11.59 -12.15 -5.06
CA ASP A 194 -12.01 -13.02 -6.17
C ASP A 194 -11.20 -14.31 -6.21
N ILE A 195 -9.88 -14.22 -5.98
CA ILE A 195 -8.98 -15.38 -5.86
C ILE A 195 -9.40 -16.26 -4.68
N ASN A 196 -9.77 -15.65 -3.55
CA ASN A 196 -10.27 -16.36 -2.37
C ASN A 196 -11.55 -17.13 -2.65
N GLU A 197 -12.46 -16.56 -3.44
CA GLU A 197 -13.67 -17.27 -3.87
C GLU A 197 -13.35 -18.43 -4.82
N CYS A 198 -12.33 -18.32 -5.68
CA CYS A 198 -11.84 -19.44 -6.49
C CYS A 198 -11.25 -20.55 -5.63
N ILE A 199 -10.38 -20.24 -4.67
CA ILE A 199 -9.82 -21.20 -3.69
C ILE A 199 -10.94 -21.90 -2.91
N LYS A 200 -11.93 -21.14 -2.44
CA LYS A 200 -13.10 -21.68 -1.72
C LYS A 200 -13.94 -22.59 -2.61
N LYS A 201 -14.15 -22.23 -3.89
CA LYS A 201 -14.83 -23.09 -4.87
C LYS A 201 -14.07 -24.38 -5.10
N ARG A 202 -12.74 -24.34 -5.28
CA ARG A 202 -11.88 -25.53 -5.41
C ARG A 202 -12.04 -26.44 -4.21
N ASN A 203 -11.93 -25.91 -2.98
CA ASN A 203 -12.08 -26.69 -1.75
C ASN A 203 -13.46 -27.34 -1.63
N HIS A 204 -14.53 -26.64 -2.04
CA HIS A 204 -15.86 -27.25 -2.11
C HIS A 204 -15.95 -28.38 -3.14
N LYS A 205 -15.33 -28.24 -4.31
CA LYS A 205 -15.31 -29.27 -5.35
C LYS A 205 -14.51 -30.50 -4.94
N LEU A 206 -13.40 -30.30 -4.24
CA LEU A 206 -12.61 -31.39 -3.65
C LEU A 206 -13.44 -32.22 -2.66
N LEU A 207 -14.19 -31.55 -1.77
CA LEU A 207 -15.09 -32.23 -0.83
C LEU A 207 -16.22 -32.97 -1.54
N ASP A 208 -16.80 -32.37 -2.58
CA ASP A 208 -17.85 -33.00 -3.39
C ASP A 208 -17.28 -34.26 -4.09
N TYR A 209 -16.09 -34.19 -4.67
CA TYR A 209 -15.38 -35.33 -5.29
C TYR A 209 -15.08 -36.45 -4.28
N ASP A 210 -14.46 -36.14 -3.14
CA ASP A 210 -14.11 -37.14 -2.12
C ASP A 210 -15.37 -37.83 -1.55
N SER A 211 -16.47 -37.08 -1.39
CA SER A 211 -17.77 -37.63 -0.95
C SER A 211 -18.35 -38.64 -1.95
N VAL A 212 -18.34 -38.30 -3.24
CA VAL A 212 -18.84 -39.20 -4.29
C VAL A 212 -17.91 -40.39 -4.51
N ARG A 213 -16.58 -40.19 -4.43
CA ARG A 213 -15.58 -41.29 -4.48
C ARG A 213 -15.80 -42.29 -3.35
N ALA A 214 -16.06 -41.82 -2.12
CA ALA A 214 -16.37 -42.68 -0.99
C ALA A 214 -17.67 -43.47 -1.20
N ARG A 215 -18.69 -42.88 -1.85
CA ARG A 215 -19.91 -43.60 -2.24
C ARG A 215 -19.65 -44.69 -3.29
N VAL A 216 -18.86 -44.40 -4.33
CA VAL A 216 -18.45 -45.40 -5.34
C VAL A 216 -17.77 -46.58 -4.65
N ARG A 217 -16.81 -46.32 -3.77
CA ARG A 217 -16.10 -47.37 -3.02
C ARG A 217 -17.06 -48.25 -2.22
N LYS A 218 -17.99 -47.65 -1.46
CA LYS A 218 -18.99 -48.40 -0.67
C LYS A 218 -19.90 -49.27 -1.55
N LEU A 219 -20.33 -48.76 -2.71
CA LEU A 219 -21.16 -49.51 -3.67
C LEU A 219 -20.37 -50.63 -4.38
N THR A 220 -19.05 -50.47 -4.51
CA THR A 220 -18.17 -51.49 -5.06
C THR A 220 -17.97 -52.64 -4.06
N GLU A 221 -17.70 -52.32 -2.79
CA GLU A 221 -17.54 -53.31 -1.71
C GLU A 221 -18.85 -54.02 -1.39
N LYS A 222 -19.98 -53.30 -1.46
CA LYS A 222 -21.32 -53.84 -1.22
C LYS A 222 -22.28 -53.41 -2.34
N PRO A 223 -22.40 -54.21 -3.42
CA PRO A 223 -23.28 -53.92 -4.53
C PRO A 223 -24.74 -53.73 -4.09
N ASP A 224 -25.39 -52.74 -4.68
CA ASP A 224 -26.81 -52.48 -4.45
C ASP A 224 -27.69 -53.49 -5.23
N LYS A 225 -28.97 -53.57 -4.88
CA LYS A 225 -29.95 -54.37 -5.61
C LYS A 225 -30.22 -53.81 -7.01
N ASP A 226 -30.04 -52.50 -7.20
CA ASP A 226 -30.13 -51.83 -8.49
C ASP A 226 -28.76 -51.82 -9.21
N PRO A 227 -28.58 -52.62 -10.29
CA PRO A 227 -27.31 -52.69 -11.02
C PRO A 227 -26.92 -51.37 -11.70
N SER A 228 -27.87 -50.45 -11.93
CA SER A 228 -27.61 -49.16 -12.58
C SER A 228 -27.02 -48.11 -11.63
N LYS A 229 -27.12 -48.33 -10.31
CA LYS A 229 -26.74 -47.35 -9.29
C LYS A 229 -25.23 -47.13 -9.21
N LEU A 230 -24.43 -48.18 -9.36
CA LEU A 230 -22.97 -48.09 -9.39
C LEU A 230 -22.49 -47.31 -10.63
N PRO A 231 -22.85 -47.69 -11.88
CA PRO A 231 -22.48 -46.92 -13.08
C PRO A 231 -22.90 -45.45 -13.04
N ARG A 232 -24.09 -45.16 -12.48
CA ARG A 232 -24.55 -43.77 -12.29
C ARG A 232 -23.67 -42.99 -11.32
N THR A 233 -23.30 -43.61 -10.19
CA THR A 233 -22.47 -42.98 -9.16
C THR A 233 -21.02 -42.82 -9.63
N GLU A 234 -20.51 -43.74 -10.46
CA GLU A 234 -19.20 -43.61 -11.12
C GLU A 234 -19.17 -42.42 -12.08
N LYS A 235 -20.20 -42.27 -12.92
CA LYS A 235 -20.34 -41.11 -13.80
C LYS A 235 -20.43 -39.79 -13.02
N GLU A 236 -21.15 -39.78 -11.88
CA GLU A 236 -21.15 -38.62 -10.96
C GLU A 236 -19.75 -38.32 -10.41
N ALA A 237 -18.95 -39.36 -10.08
CA ALA A 237 -17.59 -39.20 -9.57
C ALA A 237 -16.66 -38.62 -10.64
N GLU A 238 -16.76 -39.08 -11.89
CA GLU A 238 -16.00 -38.53 -13.02
C GLU A 238 -16.31 -37.05 -13.25
N MET A 239 -17.60 -36.67 -13.23
CA MET A 239 -18.01 -35.27 -13.38
C MET A 239 -17.53 -34.40 -12.20
N ALA A 240 -17.58 -34.92 -10.97
CA ALA A 240 -17.09 -34.21 -9.79
C ALA A 240 -15.57 -34.03 -9.83
N LYS A 241 -14.85 -35.07 -10.29
CA LYS A 241 -13.40 -35.04 -10.49
C LYS A 241 -13.00 -34.00 -11.53
N ALA A 242 -13.60 -34.03 -12.71
CA ALA A 242 -13.30 -33.07 -13.78
C ALA A 242 -13.52 -31.61 -13.35
N ALA A 243 -14.60 -31.34 -12.60
CA ALA A 243 -14.88 -30.00 -12.08
C ALA A 243 -13.91 -29.55 -10.96
N TYR A 244 -13.33 -30.50 -10.22
CA TYR A 244 -12.28 -30.24 -9.25
C TYR A 244 -10.93 -30.01 -9.93
N ASP A 245 -10.53 -30.92 -10.82
CA ASP A 245 -9.26 -30.88 -11.56
C ASP A 245 -9.12 -29.56 -12.32
N GLN A 246 -10.18 -29.10 -13.00
CA GLN A 246 -10.18 -27.81 -13.71
C GLN A 246 -9.79 -26.64 -12.80
N LEU A 247 -10.39 -26.52 -11.62
CA LEU A 247 -10.07 -25.43 -10.68
C LEU A 247 -8.70 -25.62 -10.03
N ASN A 248 -8.32 -26.88 -9.78
CA ASN A 248 -7.04 -27.20 -9.19
C ASN A 248 -5.88 -26.84 -10.13
N GLU A 249 -5.96 -27.24 -11.40
CA GLU A 249 -4.98 -26.92 -12.42
C GLU A 249 -4.88 -25.40 -12.63
N GLN A 250 -6.03 -24.72 -12.71
CA GLN A 250 -6.08 -23.27 -12.83
C GLN A 250 -5.33 -22.59 -11.68
N LEU A 251 -5.68 -22.88 -10.43
CA LEU A 251 -5.06 -22.23 -9.28
C LEU A 251 -3.58 -22.63 -9.12
N THR A 252 -3.21 -23.86 -9.46
CA THR A 252 -1.81 -24.31 -9.40
C THR A 252 -0.95 -23.56 -10.43
N SER A 253 -1.51 -23.20 -11.58
CA SER A 253 -0.84 -22.42 -12.61
C SER A 253 -0.80 -20.92 -12.31
N GLU A 254 -1.92 -20.34 -11.86
CA GLU A 254 -2.10 -18.89 -11.75
C GLU A 254 -1.54 -18.29 -10.44
N LEU A 255 -1.60 -19.02 -9.31
CA LEU A 255 -1.10 -18.49 -8.03
C LEU A 255 0.40 -18.14 -8.06
N PRO A 256 1.31 -18.98 -8.62
CA PRO A 256 2.72 -18.61 -8.78
C PRO A 256 2.93 -17.34 -9.61
N GLN A 257 2.18 -17.19 -10.70
CA GLN A 257 2.28 -16.02 -11.59
C GLN A 257 1.90 -14.73 -10.87
N LEU A 258 0.79 -14.75 -10.11
CA LEU A 258 0.40 -13.63 -9.27
C LEU A 258 1.46 -13.30 -8.23
N ILE A 259 2.05 -14.33 -7.62
CA ILE A 259 3.13 -14.15 -6.65
C ILE A 259 4.29 -13.43 -7.31
N ASP A 260 4.76 -13.87 -8.47
CA ASP A 260 5.92 -13.27 -9.14
C ASP A 260 5.64 -11.85 -9.66
N LEU A 261 4.41 -11.56 -10.09
CA LEU A 261 3.97 -10.23 -10.52
C LEU A 261 4.06 -9.17 -9.40
N ARG A 262 4.03 -9.58 -8.12
CA ARG A 262 4.06 -8.65 -6.98
C ARG A 262 5.24 -7.67 -7.04
N VAL A 263 6.40 -8.11 -7.53
CA VAL A 263 7.63 -7.32 -7.55
C VAL A 263 7.48 -6.20 -8.58
N PRO A 264 7.38 -6.46 -9.88
CA PRO A 264 7.30 -5.39 -10.87
C PRO A 264 6.05 -4.51 -10.71
N TYR A 265 4.97 -5.03 -10.09
CA TYR A 265 3.78 -4.23 -9.81
C TYR A 265 4.00 -3.22 -8.66
N LEU A 266 4.65 -3.63 -7.57
CA LEU A 266 4.81 -2.80 -6.36
C LEU A 266 6.11 -2.00 -6.34
N ASP A 267 7.11 -2.37 -7.15
CA ASP A 267 8.42 -1.70 -7.20
C ASP A 267 8.29 -0.20 -7.53
N PRO A 268 7.49 0.22 -8.53
CA PRO A 268 7.31 1.65 -8.81
C PRO A 268 6.68 2.42 -7.64
N SER A 269 5.76 1.80 -6.90
CA SER A 269 5.16 2.41 -5.69
C SER A 269 6.17 2.52 -4.54
N PHE A 270 7.07 1.55 -4.41
CA PHE A 270 8.15 1.61 -3.41
C PHE A 270 9.16 2.71 -3.77
N GLU A 271 9.56 2.79 -5.04
CA GLU A 271 10.45 3.85 -5.52
C GLU A 271 9.81 5.23 -5.34
N ALA A 272 8.53 5.38 -5.70
CA ALA A 272 7.78 6.61 -5.50
C ALA A 272 7.75 7.02 -4.03
N LEU A 273 7.49 6.08 -3.11
CA LEU A 273 7.48 6.32 -1.67
C LEU A 273 8.84 6.85 -1.18
N VAL A 274 9.94 6.20 -1.54
CA VAL A 274 11.30 6.60 -1.12
C VAL A 274 11.63 8.00 -1.66
N LYS A 275 11.31 8.27 -2.92
CA LYS A 275 11.55 9.58 -3.53
C LYS A 275 10.68 10.68 -2.90
N ILE A 276 9.40 10.42 -2.60
CA ILE A 276 8.54 11.37 -1.87
C ILE A 276 9.15 11.70 -0.50
N GLN A 277 9.57 10.68 0.26
CA GLN A 277 10.20 10.84 1.56
C GLN A 277 11.51 11.65 1.47
N LEU A 278 12.37 11.31 0.52
CA LEU A 278 13.63 12.02 0.32
C LEU A 278 13.41 13.50 0.01
N ARG A 279 12.46 13.80 -0.89
CA ARG A 279 12.13 15.18 -1.27
C ARG A 279 11.54 15.96 -0.10
N PHE A 280 10.59 15.36 0.62
CA PHE A 280 9.99 15.96 1.80
C PHE A 280 11.06 16.32 2.86
N CYS A 281 11.92 15.36 3.21
CA CYS A 281 12.96 15.58 4.22
C CYS A 281 14.01 16.60 3.78
N ALA A 282 14.43 16.57 2.51
CA ALA A 282 15.42 17.51 1.99
C ALA A 282 14.89 18.95 2.00
N GLU A 283 13.62 19.15 1.60
CA GLU A 283 13.00 20.46 1.63
C GLU A 283 12.80 20.93 3.07
N ALA A 284 12.33 20.05 3.97
CA ALA A 284 12.15 20.35 5.38
C ALA A 284 13.45 20.84 6.03
N TYR A 285 14.55 20.13 5.79
CA TYR A 285 15.86 20.52 6.29
C TYR A 285 16.29 21.89 5.74
N SER A 286 16.20 22.10 4.43
CA SER A 286 16.58 23.36 3.78
C SER A 286 15.85 24.57 4.37
N ARG A 287 14.53 24.45 4.59
CA ARG A 287 13.70 25.54 5.14
C ARG A 287 14.00 25.82 6.60
N MET A 288 14.09 24.77 7.41
CA MET A 288 14.42 24.94 8.83
C MET A 288 15.82 25.54 9.02
N ALA A 289 16.78 25.19 8.16
CA ALA A 289 18.11 25.78 8.18
C ALA A 289 18.12 27.29 7.87
N GLN A 290 17.20 27.78 7.04
CA GLN A 290 17.08 29.22 6.76
C GLN A 290 16.65 30.02 7.99
N VAL A 291 15.79 29.44 8.86
CA VAL A 291 15.36 30.08 10.12
C VAL A 291 16.56 30.37 11.03
N GLN A 292 17.57 29.50 11.02
CA GLN A 292 18.80 29.68 11.82
C GLN A 292 19.51 30.99 11.51
N GLN A 293 19.39 31.53 10.29
CA GLN A 293 20.05 32.79 9.90
C GLN A 293 19.48 34.01 10.62
N TYR A 294 18.25 33.92 11.12
CA TYR A 294 17.58 34.98 11.87
C TYR A 294 17.89 34.91 13.37
N MET A 295 18.52 33.84 13.84
CA MET A 295 19.05 33.77 15.20
C MET A 295 20.27 34.69 15.33
N ASP A 296 20.47 35.28 16.51
CA ASP A 296 21.57 36.22 16.72
C ASP A 296 22.94 35.55 16.52
N ALA A 297 23.96 36.35 16.17
CA ALA A 297 25.30 35.85 15.86
C ALA A 297 25.93 35.07 17.02
N SER A 298 25.67 35.46 18.27
CA SER A 298 26.21 34.77 19.43
C SER A 298 25.59 33.38 19.62
N THR A 299 24.28 33.26 19.38
CA THR A 299 23.55 31.99 19.41
C THR A 299 24.02 31.04 18.32
N ARG A 300 24.33 31.54 17.12
CA ARG A 300 24.88 30.74 16.02
C ARG A 300 26.29 30.24 16.31
N ASP A 301 27.15 31.08 16.88
CA ASP A 301 28.51 30.71 17.29
C ASP A 301 28.51 29.72 18.46
N GLN A 302 27.59 29.89 19.42
CA GLN A 302 27.37 28.94 20.52
C GLN A 302 26.82 27.59 20.04
N TYR A 303 25.96 27.59 19.01
CA TYR A 303 25.51 26.35 18.38
C TYR A 303 26.65 25.63 17.68
N ALA A 304 27.47 26.35 16.91
CA ALA A 304 28.62 25.77 16.20
C ALA A 304 29.72 25.24 17.12
N SER A 305 29.85 25.80 18.33
CA SER A 305 30.80 25.37 19.36
C SER A 305 30.25 24.33 20.35
N GLY A 306 28.96 23.99 20.27
CA GLY A 306 28.29 23.06 21.18
C GLY A 306 27.92 23.64 22.55
N GLU A 307 28.20 24.92 22.82
CA GLU A 307 27.83 25.61 24.07
C GLU A 307 26.31 25.80 24.21
N LEU A 308 25.59 25.86 23.09
CA LEU A 308 24.14 26.04 23.11
C LEU A 308 23.41 24.85 23.76
N ASP A 309 23.87 23.63 23.49
CA ASP A 309 23.28 22.41 24.05
C ASP A 309 23.40 22.39 25.59
N ALA A 310 24.55 22.82 26.11
CA ALA A 310 24.79 22.97 27.55
C ALA A 310 23.88 24.03 28.18
N ARG A 311 23.67 25.18 27.51
CA ARG A 311 22.74 26.22 27.98
C ARG A 311 21.27 25.78 27.94
N VAL A 312 20.89 25.01 26.92
CA VAL A 312 19.54 24.43 26.83
C VAL A 312 19.33 23.42 27.97
N GLU A 313 20.30 22.57 28.26
CA GLU A 313 20.24 21.61 29.35
C GLU A 313 20.17 22.30 30.72
N GLU A 314 20.94 23.37 30.92
CA GLU A 314 20.87 24.23 32.12
C GLU A 314 19.49 24.88 32.26
N ALA A 315 18.96 25.48 31.20
CA ALA A 315 17.63 26.10 31.21
C ALA A 315 16.52 25.07 31.47
N LEU A 316 16.59 23.88 30.88
CA LEU A 316 15.67 22.78 31.16
C LEU A 316 15.78 22.30 32.62
N GLY A 317 16.99 22.28 33.18
CA GLY A 317 17.23 22.02 34.60
C GLY A 317 16.55 23.05 35.49
N GLN A 318 16.74 24.34 35.21
CA GLN A 318 16.08 25.44 35.93
C GLN A 318 14.55 25.38 35.82
N ILE A 319 14.00 25.05 34.64
CA ILE A 319 12.55 24.84 34.44
C ILE A 319 12.04 23.67 35.30
N ARG A 320 12.83 22.60 35.44
CA ARG A 320 12.52 21.47 36.33
C ARG A 320 12.53 21.88 37.80
N GLU A 321 13.49 22.71 38.21
CA GLU A 321 13.64 23.22 39.58
C GLU A 321 12.56 24.24 39.95
N LEU A 322 12.04 24.99 38.97
CA LEU A 322 10.97 25.96 39.19
C LEU A 322 9.64 25.32 39.64
N SER A 323 9.50 23.99 39.59
CA SER A 323 8.37 23.22 40.14
C SER A 323 6.98 23.80 39.80
N ILE A 324 6.81 24.30 38.58
CA ILE A 324 5.50 24.76 38.07
C ILE A 324 4.68 23.56 37.54
N ALA A 325 5.34 22.46 37.17
CA ALA A 325 4.69 21.16 37.05
C ALA A 325 4.76 20.47 38.41
N GLY A 326 3.73 20.66 39.24
CA GLY A 326 3.53 19.85 40.43
C GLY A 326 3.54 18.36 40.08
N THR A 327 4.18 17.57 40.94
CA THR A 327 4.02 16.12 40.99
C THR A 327 2.54 15.75 40.92
N VAL A 328 2.18 15.03 39.84
CA VAL A 328 1.13 14.00 39.86
C VAL A 328 1.72 12.75 39.26
#